data_AF-A0A0K1QEJ5-F1
#
_entry.id   AF-A0A0K1QEJ5-F1
#
_cell.length_a   1.000
_cell.length_b   1.000
_cell.length_c   1.000
_cell.angle_alpha   90.00
_cell.angle_beta   90.00
_cell.angle_gamma   90.00
#
_symmetry.space_group_name_H-M   'P 1'
#
loop_
_entity.id
_entity.type
_entity.pdbx_description
1 polymer ?
#
loop_
_entity_poly.entity_id
_entity_poly.type
_entity_poly.pdbx_seq_one_letter_code
_entity_poly.pdbx_strand_id
1 'polypeptide(L)'
;MRSASRITTVMALAAIAGGCTLVTSLDGLSDEPQADTKGGDGGAERAAIDGSDASATVPSAHPDGDAGDASGPDTWCTHNAGDASFCADFDLQDQQALALFTELVQDAGSTTLDPVTSTSSPNSLAAAASASDASVSAGSVGWKSPVTNATTADIRFDVRFDLDTAGSAQSHTFARVVVDGTVPSPATWVVELSLGSTGRLYLGTRDLATNTVTNLFYGSNAQLSVARWMNIHMRVDIFGSGSGEVSLELDGTSIGSAMVTPPVFGGTFTCSFGIVRCLAPHAAFATHTDNLTIDVH
;
A
#
# COMPACT_ATOMS: atom_id res chain seq x y z
N MET A 1 -39.64 8.08 45.19
CA MET A 1 -40.48 6.99 44.66
C MET A 1 -39.85 6.47 43.38
N ARG A 2 -39.89 5.15 43.22
CA ARG A 2 -39.10 4.31 42.30
C ARG A 2 -39.46 4.54 40.83
N SER A 3 -38.50 4.41 39.93
CA SER A 3 -38.67 3.54 38.76
C SER A 3 -37.31 3.15 38.17
N ALA A 4 -36.99 1.86 38.26
CA ALA A 4 -35.82 1.23 37.65
C ALA A 4 -36.29 0.53 36.38
N SER A 5 -35.66 0.82 35.24
CA SER A 5 -35.87 0.06 34.00
C SER A 5 -34.80 -1.01 33.89
N ARG A 6 -35.22 -2.28 33.87
CA ARG A 6 -34.37 -3.45 33.61
C ARG A 6 -34.36 -3.69 32.10
N ILE A 7 -33.19 -3.75 31.50
CA ILE A 7 -33.01 -4.25 30.13
C ILE A 7 -32.68 -5.74 30.23
N THR A 8 -33.56 -6.56 29.67
CA THR A 8 -33.45 -8.02 29.60
C THR A 8 -32.58 -8.39 28.40
N THR A 9 -31.48 -9.08 28.65
CA THR A 9 -30.65 -9.76 27.66
C THR A 9 -31.36 -11.01 27.16
N VAL A 10 -31.46 -11.17 25.84
CA VAL A 10 -31.79 -12.46 25.20
C VAL A 10 -30.68 -12.78 24.21
N MET A 11 -29.79 -13.68 24.60
CA MET A 11 -28.92 -14.42 23.68
C MET A 11 -29.78 -15.48 22.99
N ALA A 12 -29.76 -15.52 21.66
CA ALA A 12 -30.19 -16.67 20.88
C ALA A 12 -28.98 -17.20 20.10
N LEU A 13 -28.49 -18.34 20.58
CA LEU A 13 -27.49 -19.18 19.95
C LEU A 13 -28.20 -20.04 18.88
N ALA A 14 -27.77 -19.97 17.62
CA ALA A 14 -28.20 -20.92 16.59
C ALA A 14 -26.96 -21.47 15.88
N ALA A 15 -26.57 -22.68 16.29
CA ALA A 15 -25.62 -23.52 15.57
C ALA A 15 -26.34 -24.20 14.42
N ILE A 16 -25.81 -24.09 13.19
CA ILE A 16 -26.13 -25.02 12.11
C ILE A 16 -24.81 -25.47 11.50
N ALA A 17 -24.46 -26.72 11.82
CA ALA A 17 -23.50 -27.51 11.08
C ALA A 17 -24.15 -28.02 9.79
N GLY A 18 -23.38 -28.04 8.69
CA GLY A 18 -23.77 -28.64 7.44
C GLY A 18 -22.59 -28.63 6.47
N GLY A 19 -21.83 -29.72 6.45
CA GLY A 19 -20.70 -29.88 5.55
C GLY A 19 -21.13 -30.17 4.11
N CYS A 20 -20.20 -29.93 3.18
CA CYS A 20 -19.93 -30.80 2.04
C CYS A 20 -18.53 -30.48 1.51
N THR A 21 -17.71 -31.52 1.50
CA THR A 21 -16.39 -31.64 0.87
C THR A 21 -16.46 -31.43 -0.64
N LEU A 22 -15.49 -30.71 -1.20
CA LEU A 22 -15.03 -30.89 -2.58
C LEU A 22 -13.52 -30.66 -2.62
N VAL A 23 -12.81 -31.78 -2.53
CA VAL A 23 -11.40 -31.92 -2.91
C VAL A 23 -11.42 -32.30 -4.38
N THR A 24 -10.86 -31.47 -5.26
CA THR A 24 -10.52 -31.89 -6.62
C THR A 24 -9.01 -32.04 -6.72
N SER A 25 -8.59 -33.30 -6.79
CA SER A 25 -7.26 -33.76 -7.13
C SER A 25 -6.84 -33.24 -8.51
N LEU A 26 -5.67 -32.61 -8.59
CA LEU A 26 -4.92 -32.44 -9.83
C LEU A 26 -3.85 -33.52 -9.85
N ASP A 27 -4.11 -34.60 -10.59
CA ASP A 27 -3.10 -35.60 -10.94
C ASP A 27 -3.34 -36.02 -12.39
N GLY A 28 -2.26 -36.00 -13.17
CA GLY A 28 -2.05 -36.90 -14.28
C GLY A 28 -2.66 -36.49 -15.63
N LEU A 29 -1.88 -35.76 -16.42
CA LEU A 29 -1.80 -36.08 -17.85
C LEU A 29 -0.34 -36.33 -18.20
N SER A 30 -0.08 -37.63 -18.26
CA SER A 30 1.11 -38.32 -18.69
C SER A 30 1.51 -37.99 -20.12
N ASP A 31 2.80 -37.73 -20.29
CA ASP A 31 3.53 -37.92 -21.54
C ASP A 31 3.38 -39.38 -22.02
N GLU A 32 3.06 -39.56 -23.30
CA GLU A 32 3.43 -40.77 -24.03
C GLU A 32 4.11 -40.42 -25.37
N PRO A 33 5.22 -41.10 -25.73
CA PRO A 33 5.95 -40.91 -26.98
C PRO A 33 5.67 -42.03 -28.00
N GLN A 34 5.77 -41.72 -29.30
CA GLN A 34 6.26 -42.61 -30.40
C GLN A 34 6.16 -41.84 -31.74
N ALA A 35 7.27 -41.57 -32.45
CA ALA A 35 7.92 -42.39 -33.50
C ALA A 35 6.95 -42.74 -34.66
N ASP A 36 7.25 -42.61 -35.95
CA ASP A 36 8.48 -42.42 -36.72
C ASP A 36 8.00 -42.27 -38.19
N THR A 37 8.50 -41.35 -39.02
CA THR A 37 8.78 -41.67 -40.45
C THR A 37 9.65 -40.64 -41.18
N LYS A 38 10.82 -41.17 -41.59
CA LYS A 38 11.79 -40.75 -42.62
C LYS A 38 11.33 -39.81 -43.75
N GLY A 39 12.27 -38.92 -44.12
CA GLY A 39 12.80 -38.88 -45.49
C GLY A 39 13.11 -37.49 -46.05
N GLY A 40 14.36 -37.25 -46.46
CA GLY A 40 14.66 -36.33 -47.56
C GLY A 40 15.80 -35.33 -47.35
N ASP A 41 17.00 -35.79 -47.69
CA ASP A 41 18.23 -35.10 -48.13
C ASP A 41 18.19 -33.59 -48.46
N GLY A 42 19.29 -32.92 -48.11
CA GLY A 42 19.95 -32.00 -49.04
C GLY A 42 20.50 -30.70 -48.44
N GLY A 43 21.82 -30.55 -48.46
CA GLY A 43 22.46 -29.22 -48.53
C GLY A 43 23.39 -28.87 -47.37
N ALA A 44 24.61 -29.38 -47.44
CA ALA A 44 25.75 -28.81 -46.73
C ALA A 44 26.29 -27.61 -47.52
N GLU A 45 26.41 -26.44 -46.88
CA GLU A 45 27.41 -25.43 -47.26
C GLU A 45 28.05 -24.82 -46.01
N ARG A 46 29.38 -24.83 -46.02
CA ARG A 46 30.29 -24.19 -45.06
C ARG A 46 30.79 -22.88 -45.68
N ALA A 47 30.88 -21.81 -44.88
CA ALA A 47 31.96 -20.79 -44.86
C ALA A 47 31.65 -19.85 -43.67
N ALA A 48 32.43 -19.78 -42.58
CA ALA A 48 33.81 -19.27 -42.39
C ALA A 48 33.95 -17.73 -42.46
N ILE A 49 33.92 -17.12 -41.27
CA ILE A 49 34.76 -16.03 -40.66
C ILE A 49 35.52 -15.06 -41.59
N ASP A 50 35.36 -13.74 -41.35
CA ASP A 50 36.40 -12.67 -41.37
C ASP A 50 35.78 -11.37 -40.77
N GLY A 51 36.19 -10.84 -39.60
CA GLY A 51 37.19 -9.76 -39.42
C GLY A 51 36.63 -8.38 -39.83
N SER A 52 36.76 -7.25 -39.13
CA SER A 52 37.75 -6.80 -38.15
C SER A 52 37.28 -5.49 -37.47
N ASP A 53 37.71 -5.31 -36.23
CA ASP A 53 38.18 -4.10 -35.53
C ASP A 53 37.73 -2.68 -35.92
N ALA A 54 37.28 -1.95 -34.89
CA ALA A 54 37.81 -0.61 -34.59
C ALA A 54 38.03 -0.47 -33.08
N SER A 55 39.28 -0.63 -32.66
CA SER A 55 39.82 -0.27 -31.34
C SER A 55 40.56 1.07 -31.45
N ALA A 56 40.35 1.97 -30.47
CA ALA A 56 41.34 2.92 -29.97
C ALA A 56 40.75 3.68 -28.75
N THR A 57 40.91 3.15 -27.54
CA THR A 57 41.91 3.55 -26.51
C THR A 57 41.65 4.88 -25.78
N VAL A 58 41.24 4.75 -24.51
CA VAL A 58 41.54 5.65 -23.37
C VAL A 58 43.07 5.63 -23.12
N PRO A 59 43.72 6.64 -22.48
CA PRO A 59 43.76 6.64 -21.00
C PRO A 59 43.99 8.02 -20.35
N SER A 60 43.51 8.20 -19.12
CA SER A 60 44.25 8.95 -18.09
C SER A 60 43.86 8.46 -16.71
N ALA A 61 44.80 7.72 -16.12
CA ALA A 61 44.85 7.38 -14.71
C ALA A 61 45.50 8.54 -13.94
N HIS A 62 45.08 8.81 -12.71
CA HIS A 62 45.88 8.45 -11.53
C HIS A 62 45.08 8.66 -10.21
N PRO A 63 45.57 8.17 -9.06
CA PRO A 63 44.78 7.43 -8.10
C PRO A 63 44.55 8.26 -6.83
N ASP A 64 43.62 7.85 -6.00
CA ASP A 64 43.85 7.86 -4.56
C ASP A 64 42.95 6.76 -4.00
N GLY A 65 43.58 5.83 -3.30
CA GLY A 65 42.86 4.85 -2.54
C GLY A 65 42.13 5.57 -1.43
N ASP A 66 40.82 5.37 -1.35
CA ASP A 66 40.16 5.43 -0.07
C ASP A 66 39.55 4.08 0.25
N ALA A 67 39.93 3.60 1.41
CA ALA A 67 39.55 2.33 1.95
C ALA A 67 38.17 2.48 2.59
N GLY A 68 37.22 1.68 2.15
CA GLY A 68 36.03 1.36 2.92
C GLY A 68 34.96 2.44 2.94
N ASP A 69 34.05 2.35 1.98
CA ASP A 69 32.65 2.49 2.33
C ASP A 69 31.91 1.31 1.71
N ALA A 70 31.41 0.42 2.56
CA ALA A 70 30.52 -0.64 2.12
C ALA A 70 29.21 0.06 1.74
N SER A 71 29.14 0.55 0.51
CA SER A 71 27.94 1.12 -0.08
C SER A 71 26.80 0.15 0.20
N GLY A 72 25.79 0.63 0.95
CA GLY A 72 24.57 -0.13 1.19
C GLY A 72 23.94 -0.60 -0.13
N PRO A 73 22.95 -1.49 -0.07
CA PRO A 73 22.25 -1.92 -1.28
C PRO A 73 21.77 -0.70 -2.07
N ASP A 74 21.97 -0.72 -3.38
CA ASP A 74 21.49 0.28 -4.31
C ASP A 74 19.96 0.16 -4.39
N THR A 75 19.22 0.96 -3.62
CA THR A 75 17.75 0.86 -3.52
C THR A 75 17.06 2.09 -4.09
N TRP A 76 15.78 1.98 -4.45
CA TRP A 76 15.00 3.12 -4.94
C TRP A 76 15.04 4.31 -3.96
N CYS A 77 14.94 4.03 -2.66
CA CYS A 77 15.02 5.04 -1.61
C CYS A 77 16.34 5.83 -1.65
N THR A 78 17.47 5.19 -1.96
CA THR A 78 18.78 5.89 -2.00
C THR A 78 18.85 6.99 -3.07
N HIS A 79 18.06 6.89 -4.14
CA HIS A 79 18.03 7.87 -5.23
C HIS A 79 16.85 8.83 -5.17
N ASN A 80 15.74 8.43 -4.53
CA ASN A 80 14.46 9.12 -4.66
C ASN A 80 13.89 9.68 -3.35
N ALA A 81 14.43 9.30 -2.18
CA ALA A 81 13.88 9.77 -0.90
C ALA A 81 13.99 11.30 -0.72
N GLY A 82 14.99 11.94 -1.33
CA GLY A 82 15.24 13.37 -1.14
C GLY A 82 15.43 13.71 0.34
N ASP A 83 14.67 14.68 0.83
CA ASP A 83 14.68 15.12 2.24
C ASP A 83 13.67 14.38 3.13
N ALA A 84 13.03 13.31 2.63
CA ALA A 84 11.99 12.60 3.38
C ALA A 84 12.53 11.99 4.68
N SER A 85 11.82 12.24 5.79
CA SER A 85 12.15 11.68 7.10
C SER A 85 12.06 10.14 7.18
N PHE A 86 11.33 9.52 6.27
CA PHE A 86 11.17 8.07 6.15
C PHE A 86 11.01 7.67 4.68
N CYS A 87 11.62 6.55 4.31
CA CYS A 87 11.46 5.94 2.99
C CYS A 87 11.40 4.41 3.10
N ALA A 88 10.51 3.79 2.34
CA ALA A 88 10.41 2.34 2.18
C ALA A 88 10.04 1.96 0.73
N ASP A 89 10.95 1.27 0.05
CA ASP A 89 10.77 0.62 -1.25
C ASP A 89 10.53 -0.89 -1.12
N PHE A 90 10.50 -1.41 0.11
CA PHE A 90 10.25 -2.82 0.44
C PHE A 90 11.26 -3.84 -0.12
N ASP A 91 12.37 -3.37 -0.67
CA ASP A 91 13.42 -4.19 -1.30
C ASP A 91 14.46 -4.74 -0.33
N LEU A 92 14.43 -4.29 0.93
CA LEU A 92 15.25 -4.87 1.99
C LEU A 92 14.91 -6.35 2.17
N GLN A 93 15.92 -7.17 2.46
CA GLN A 93 15.77 -8.62 2.56
C GLN A 93 14.73 -9.01 3.63
N ASP A 94 13.72 -9.78 3.21
CA ASP A 94 12.70 -10.41 4.06
C ASP A 94 11.99 -9.43 5.05
N GLN A 95 11.72 -9.91 6.27
CA GLN A 95 11.01 -9.20 7.35
C GLN A 95 11.67 -7.88 7.79
N GLN A 96 12.89 -7.56 7.32
CA GLN A 96 13.56 -6.31 7.67
C GLN A 96 12.83 -5.08 7.14
N ALA A 97 12.21 -5.18 5.94
CA ALA A 97 11.38 -4.11 5.41
C ALA A 97 10.19 -3.79 6.32
N LEU A 98 9.54 -4.82 6.87
CA LEU A 98 8.40 -4.66 7.78
C LEU A 98 8.83 -4.17 9.18
N ALA A 99 10.05 -4.49 9.61
CA ALA A 99 10.60 -4.04 10.89
C ALA A 99 10.85 -2.51 10.95
N LEU A 100 10.85 -1.81 9.81
CA LEU A 100 10.91 -0.34 9.74
C LEU A 100 9.62 0.33 10.24
N PHE A 101 8.51 -0.41 10.28
CA PHE A 101 7.21 0.09 10.70
C PHE A 101 7.01 -0.13 12.20
N THR A 102 6.43 0.86 12.86
CA THR A 102 6.11 0.81 14.29
C THR A 102 4.90 -0.04 14.59
N GLU A 103 4.05 -0.28 13.60
CA GLU A 103 2.81 -1.05 13.73
C GLU A 103 2.63 -2.01 12.55
N LEU A 104 2.16 -3.22 12.85
CA LEU A 104 1.68 -4.21 11.88
C LEU A 104 0.31 -4.68 12.35
N VAL A 105 -0.71 -4.49 11.52
CA VAL A 105 -2.10 -4.84 11.81
C VAL A 105 -2.55 -5.95 10.87
N GLN A 106 -3.02 -7.07 11.42
CA GLN A 106 -3.54 -8.21 10.68
C GLN A 106 -4.80 -8.74 11.39
N ASP A 107 -5.95 -8.14 11.11
CA ASP A 107 -7.26 -8.52 11.66
C ASP A 107 -8.16 -8.97 10.51
N ALA A 108 -8.33 -10.29 10.35
CA ALA A 108 -8.97 -10.93 9.19
C ALA A 108 -8.38 -10.60 7.80
N GLY A 109 -7.35 -9.74 7.75
CA GLY A 109 -6.49 -9.50 6.59
C GLY A 109 -5.05 -9.98 6.84
N SER A 110 -4.22 -9.83 5.82
CA SER A 110 -2.80 -10.19 5.87
C SER A 110 -1.95 -9.13 5.17
N THR A 111 -0.67 -9.09 5.54
CA THR A 111 0.31 -8.17 4.98
C THR A 111 1.61 -8.92 4.76
N THR A 112 2.11 -8.91 3.53
CA THR A 112 3.30 -9.64 3.09
C THR A 112 4.08 -8.83 2.06
N LEU A 113 5.32 -9.23 1.79
CA LEU A 113 6.06 -8.73 0.64
C LEU A 113 5.64 -9.52 -0.62
N ASP A 114 5.38 -8.83 -1.72
CA ASP A 114 5.07 -9.42 -3.03
C ASP A 114 6.24 -9.20 -4.01
N PRO A 115 6.97 -10.27 -4.40
CA PRO A 115 8.07 -10.19 -5.36
C PRO A 115 7.62 -10.22 -6.83
N VAL A 116 6.31 -10.37 -7.10
CA VAL A 116 5.76 -10.50 -8.46
C VAL A 116 5.18 -9.18 -8.93
N THR A 117 4.47 -8.48 -8.05
CA THR A 117 3.84 -7.20 -8.35
C THR A 117 4.59 -6.10 -7.62
N SER A 118 5.52 -5.43 -8.30
CA SER A 118 6.20 -4.26 -7.75
C SER A 118 6.39 -3.18 -8.81
N THR A 119 6.70 -1.97 -8.38
CA THR A 119 7.03 -0.84 -9.24
C THR A 119 8.52 -0.52 -9.14
N SER A 120 9.12 -0.72 -7.97
CA SER A 120 10.57 -0.86 -7.76
C SER A 120 10.88 -2.33 -7.43
N SER A 121 11.91 -2.91 -8.04
CA SER A 121 12.21 -4.34 -7.88
C SER A 121 13.22 -4.56 -6.76
N PRO A 122 13.12 -5.65 -5.98
CA PRO A 122 12.24 -6.80 -6.21
C PRO A 122 10.81 -6.79 -5.64
N ASN A 123 10.48 -6.03 -4.60
CA ASN A 123 9.26 -6.29 -3.82
C ASN A 123 8.34 -5.08 -3.71
N SER A 124 7.05 -5.34 -3.47
CA SER A 124 6.14 -4.35 -2.88
C SER A 124 5.47 -4.88 -1.62
N LEU A 125 4.75 -4.03 -0.89
CA LEU A 125 3.87 -4.44 0.19
C LEU A 125 2.51 -4.86 -0.35
N ALA A 126 2.15 -6.14 -0.20
CA ALA A 126 0.81 -6.63 -0.49
C ALA A 126 -0.03 -6.74 0.79
N ALA A 127 -1.17 -6.06 0.81
CA ALA A 127 -2.21 -6.20 1.81
C ALA A 127 -3.41 -6.92 1.21
N ALA A 128 -3.76 -8.09 1.74
CA ALA A 128 -4.85 -8.92 1.22
C ALA A 128 -5.95 -9.13 2.26
N ALA A 129 -7.21 -9.08 1.80
CA ALA A 129 -8.38 -9.41 2.58
C ALA A 129 -9.07 -10.65 2.00
N SER A 130 -9.39 -11.62 2.84
CA SER A 130 -10.21 -12.78 2.46
C SER A 130 -11.68 -12.36 2.35
N ALA A 131 -12.48 -13.07 1.55
CA ALA A 131 -13.91 -12.78 1.48
C ALA A 131 -14.58 -12.93 2.85
N SER A 132 -15.44 -11.98 3.24
CA SER A 132 -16.14 -12.00 4.53
C SER A 132 -17.51 -11.36 4.43
N ASP A 133 -18.49 -12.01 5.06
CA ASP A 133 -19.86 -11.51 5.20
C ASP A 133 -20.12 -10.82 6.55
N ALA A 134 -19.19 -10.95 7.52
CA ALA A 134 -19.48 -10.63 8.92
C ALA A 134 -18.40 -9.83 9.65
N SER A 135 -17.17 -9.79 9.15
CA SER A 135 -16.04 -9.15 9.84
C SER A 135 -15.49 -7.96 9.06
N VAL A 136 -15.02 -6.97 9.81
CA VAL A 136 -14.11 -5.96 9.25
C VAL A 136 -12.78 -6.66 8.97
N SER A 137 -12.15 -6.32 7.86
CA SER A 137 -10.80 -6.80 7.52
C SER A 137 -9.80 -5.66 7.52
N ALA A 138 -8.63 -5.90 8.11
CA ALA A 138 -7.48 -5.00 8.12
C ALA A 138 -6.18 -5.79 7.95
N GLY A 139 -5.31 -5.28 7.09
CA GLY A 139 -3.97 -5.77 6.80
C GLY A 139 -3.11 -4.57 6.43
N SER A 140 -2.39 -3.95 7.37
CA SER A 140 -1.67 -2.71 7.12
C SER A 140 -0.40 -2.58 7.95
N VAL A 141 0.54 -1.78 7.46
CA VAL A 141 1.69 -1.29 8.23
C VAL A 141 1.44 0.15 8.69
N GLY A 142 2.08 0.56 9.79
CA GLY A 142 2.01 1.92 10.32
C GLY A 142 3.39 2.43 10.72
N TRP A 143 3.73 3.63 10.26
CA TRP A 143 4.92 4.37 10.69
C TRP A 143 4.52 5.56 11.55
N LYS A 144 5.12 5.66 12.74
CA LYS A 144 4.94 6.77 13.66
C LYS A 144 6.14 7.70 13.61
N SER A 145 5.87 8.99 13.36
CA SER A 145 6.89 10.02 13.32
C SER A 145 7.58 10.19 14.68
N PRO A 146 8.91 10.39 14.71
CA PRO A 146 9.62 10.77 15.93
C PRO A 146 9.35 12.23 16.34
N VAL A 147 8.75 13.05 15.47
CA VAL A 147 8.46 14.47 15.72
C VAL A 147 7.12 14.58 16.45
N THR A 148 7.13 15.20 17.64
CA THR A 148 5.97 15.20 18.55
C THR A 148 5.04 16.40 18.42
N ASN A 149 5.49 17.49 17.80
CA ASN A 149 4.75 18.73 17.58
C ASN A 149 4.77 19.13 16.10
N ALA A 150 4.75 18.15 15.20
CA ALA A 150 4.73 18.43 13.79
C ALA A 150 3.40 19.07 13.40
N THR A 151 3.43 19.84 12.32
CA THR A 151 2.28 20.53 11.74
C THR A 151 1.96 20.02 10.35
N THR A 152 2.91 19.40 9.67
CA THR A 152 2.75 18.93 8.30
C THR A 152 3.20 17.47 8.18
N ALA A 153 2.50 16.73 7.32
CA ALA A 153 2.96 15.48 6.74
C ALA A 153 2.80 15.51 5.22
N ASP A 154 3.90 15.32 4.49
CA ASP A 154 3.97 15.15 3.03
C ASP A 154 4.23 13.66 2.76
N ILE A 155 3.27 12.99 2.11
CA ILE A 155 3.25 11.54 1.97
C ILE A 155 3.12 11.20 0.49
N ARG A 156 4.05 10.41 -0.03
CA ARG A 156 4.00 9.91 -1.41
C ARG A 156 4.20 8.41 -1.44
N PHE A 157 3.46 7.73 -2.29
CA PHE A 157 3.58 6.29 -2.45
C PHE A 157 2.95 5.86 -3.76
N ASP A 158 3.46 4.76 -4.30
CA ASP A 158 2.84 4.07 -5.42
C ASP A 158 1.83 3.05 -4.88
N VAL A 159 0.66 3.00 -5.49
CA VAL A 159 -0.42 2.09 -5.11
C VAL A 159 -0.96 1.36 -6.32
N ARG A 160 -1.31 0.09 -6.13
CA ARG A 160 -2.10 -0.69 -7.07
C ARG A 160 -3.24 -1.37 -6.34
N PHE A 161 -4.44 -1.25 -6.88
CA PHE A 161 -5.60 -1.99 -6.40
C PHE A 161 -5.84 -3.17 -7.34
N ASP A 162 -5.97 -4.38 -6.83
CA ASP A 162 -6.44 -5.48 -7.65
C ASP A 162 -7.98 -5.52 -7.65
N LEU A 163 -8.54 -6.07 -8.73
CA LEU A 163 -9.96 -6.35 -8.80
C LEU A 163 -10.30 -7.48 -7.81
N ASP A 164 -11.51 -7.44 -7.26
CA ASP A 164 -12.01 -8.58 -6.50
C ASP A 164 -12.29 -9.80 -7.40
N THR A 165 -12.67 -10.90 -6.75
CA THR A 165 -13.04 -12.14 -7.43
C THR A 165 -14.24 -12.01 -8.38
N ALA A 166 -15.02 -10.94 -8.31
CA ALA A 166 -16.13 -10.63 -9.20
C ALA A 166 -15.76 -9.63 -10.33
N GLY A 167 -14.50 -9.19 -10.39
CA GLY A 167 -14.00 -8.24 -11.38
C GLY A 167 -14.36 -6.79 -11.07
N SER A 168 -14.59 -6.44 -9.81
CA SER A 168 -14.99 -5.09 -9.37
C SER A 168 -14.03 -4.48 -8.35
N ALA A 169 -14.04 -3.15 -8.23
CA ALA A 169 -13.27 -2.45 -7.20
C ALA A 169 -13.95 -2.63 -5.83
N GLN A 170 -13.15 -2.93 -4.79
CA GLN A 170 -13.66 -3.06 -3.44
C GLN A 170 -13.54 -1.77 -2.65
N SER A 171 -14.60 -1.44 -1.90
CA SER A 171 -14.61 -0.23 -1.08
C SER A 171 -13.81 -0.45 0.19
N HIS A 172 -12.75 0.32 0.40
CA HIS A 172 -11.91 0.19 1.60
C HIS A 172 -11.06 1.45 1.82
N THR A 173 -10.62 1.65 3.06
CA THR A 173 -9.59 2.64 3.41
C THR A 173 -8.23 1.99 3.29
N PHE A 174 -7.35 2.63 2.52
CA PHE A 174 -6.01 2.07 2.24
C PHE A 174 -4.85 2.92 2.73
N ALA A 175 -5.09 4.20 3.00
CA ALA A 175 -4.15 5.04 3.74
C ALA A 175 -4.87 5.82 4.84
N ARG A 176 -4.19 6.00 5.97
CA ARG A 176 -4.70 6.77 7.11
C ARG A 176 -3.57 7.59 7.72
N VAL A 177 -3.88 8.83 8.08
CA VAL A 177 -3.02 9.68 8.93
C VAL A 177 -3.76 9.93 10.23
N VAL A 178 -3.10 9.64 11.34
CA VAL A 178 -3.56 9.96 12.69
C VAL A 178 -2.61 11.00 13.27
N VAL A 179 -3.16 12.10 13.78
CA VAL A 179 -2.41 13.15 14.48
C VAL A 179 -2.85 13.16 15.93
N ASP A 180 -1.97 12.71 16.82
CA ASP A 180 -2.20 12.76 18.26
C ASP A 180 -1.64 14.07 18.82
N GLY A 181 -2.54 14.93 19.26
CA GLY A 181 -2.21 16.22 19.85
C GLY A 181 -1.51 16.09 21.20
N THR A 182 -0.63 17.03 21.49
CA THR A 182 0.08 17.09 22.78
C THR A 182 -0.70 17.88 23.82
N VAL A 183 -0.26 17.76 25.08
CA VAL A 183 -0.76 18.55 26.21
C VAL A 183 -0.67 20.05 25.88
N PRO A 184 -1.69 20.88 26.19
CA PRO A 184 -2.84 20.59 27.06
C PRO A 184 -4.10 20.03 26.38
N SER A 185 -4.09 19.81 25.06
CA SER A 185 -5.26 19.35 24.29
C SER A 185 -5.00 17.98 23.66
N PRO A 186 -5.15 16.87 24.41
CA PRO A 186 -5.02 15.52 23.87
C PRO A 186 -6.26 15.18 23.04
N ALA A 187 -6.33 15.76 21.85
CA ALA A 187 -7.29 15.38 20.83
C ALA A 187 -6.57 14.57 19.76
N THR A 188 -7.33 13.72 19.07
CA THR A 188 -6.83 12.97 17.92
C THR A 188 -7.58 13.44 16.68
N TRP A 189 -6.82 13.70 15.63
CA TRP A 189 -7.37 13.97 14.31
C TRP A 189 -7.04 12.82 13.36
N VAL A 190 -8.02 12.38 12.57
CA VAL A 190 -7.85 11.25 11.65
C VAL A 190 -8.28 11.65 10.26
N VAL A 191 -7.36 11.49 9.30
CA VAL A 191 -7.58 11.64 7.86
C VAL A 191 -7.49 10.27 7.22
N GLU A 192 -8.45 9.93 6.36
CA GLU A 192 -8.51 8.65 5.67
C GLU A 192 -8.63 8.86 4.17
N LEU A 193 -7.81 8.12 3.42
CA LEU A 193 -7.92 7.99 1.98
C LEU A 193 -8.46 6.60 1.64
N SER A 194 -9.56 6.59 0.91
CA SER A 194 -10.35 5.38 0.63
C SER A 194 -10.63 5.25 -0.86
N LEU A 195 -10.71 4.00 -1.32
CA LEU A 195 -11.28 3.62 -2.61
C LEU A 195 -12.76 3.28 -2.38
N GLY A 196 -13.66 3.78 -3.22
CA GLY A 196 -15.04 3.31 -3.26
C GLY A 196 -15.28 2.29 -4.37
N SER A 197 -16.40 1.59 -4.29
CA SER A 197 -16.76 0.51 -5.23
C SER A 197 -16.92 0.94 -6.70
N THR A 198 -17.03 2.26 -6.95
CA THR A 198 -17.05 2.83 -8.30
C THR A 198 -15.66 3.11 -8.87
N GLY A 199 -14.59 2.72 -8.15
CA GLY A 199 -13.20 3.01 -8.52
C GLY A 199 -12.80 4.47 -8.29
N ARG A 200 -13.48 5.17 -7.38
CA ARG A 200 -13.21 6.58 -7.05
C ARG A 200 -12.45 6.71 -5.74
N LEU A 201 -11.59 7.73 -5.65
CA LEU A 201 -10.92 8.10 -4.41
C LEU A 201 -11.77 9.05 -3.57
N TYR A 202 -11.74 8.81 -2.26
CA TYR A 202 -12.42 9.58 -1.23
C TYR A 202 -11.41 9.96 -0.15
N LEU A 203 -11.27 11.26 0.06
CA LEU A 203 -10.51 11.80 1.18
C LEU A 203 -11.49 12.31 2.22
N GLY A 204 -11.35 11.86 3.47
CA GLY A 204 -12.28 12.19 4.53
C GLY A 204 -11.61 12.33 5.88
N THR A 205 -12.32 12.93 6.82
CA THR A 205 -11.94 12.93 8.24
C THR A 205 -12.83 11.96 9.00
N ARG A 206 -12.26 11.23 9.95
CA ARG A 206 -13.01 10.32 10.82
C ARG A 206 -13.24 10.97 12.18
N ASP A 207 -14.50 11.00 12.58
CA ASP A 207 -14.87 11.22 13.97
C ASP A 207 -14.77 9.88 14.71
N LEU A 208 -13.85 9.80 15.68
CA LEU A 208 -13.62 8.59 16.47
C LEU A 208 -14.75 8.31 17.47
N ALA A 209 -15.51 9.32 17.90
CA ALA A 209 -16.61 9.14 18.85
C ALA A 209 -17.84 8.54 18.17
N THR A 210 -18.15 8.97 16.95
CA THR A 210 -19.30 8.48 16.18
C THR A 210 -18.93 7.41 15.15
N ASN A 211 -17.63 7.19 14.93
CA ASN A 211 -17.07 6.30 13.91
C ASN A 211 -17.51 6.64 12.47
N THR A 212 -17.87 7.91 12.23
CA THR A 212 -18.34 8.39 10.93
C THR A 212 -17.21 9.02 10.12
N VAL A 213 -17.30 8.93 8.78
CA VAL A 213 -16.39 9.65 7.87
C VAL A 213 -17.13 10.83 7.29
N THR A 214 -16.56 12.02 7.44
CA THR A 214 -16.97 13.20 6.69
C THR A 214 -16.05 13.32 5.48
N ASN A 215 -16.59 13.09 4.28
CA ASN A 215 -15.85 13.25 3.04
C ASN A 215 -15.53 14.74 2.83
N LEU A 216 -14.26 15.06 2.66
CA LEU A 216 -13.78 16.41 2.42
C LEU A 216 -13.96 16.82 0.96
N PHE A 217 -13.61 15.93 0.04
CA PHE A 217 -13.94 16.06 -1.37
C PHE A 217 -13.96 14.71 -2.06
N TYR A 218 -14.65 14.67 -3.19
CA TYR A 218 -14.63 13.57 -4.13
C TYR A 218 -13.57 13.87 -5.17
N GLY A 219 -12.71 12.91 -5.49
CA GLY A 219 -11.89 13.02 -6.70
C GLY A 219 -12.81 13.02 -7.90
N SER A 220 -13.28 14.21 -8.29
CA SER A 220 -14.56 14.35 -9.01
C SER A 220 -14.55 13.80 -10.43
N ASN A 221 -13.39 13.37 -10.97
CA ASN A 221 -13.30 12.74 -12.29
C ASN A 221 -12.24 11.61 -12.42
N ALA A 222 -11.50 11.25 -11.37
CA ALA A 222 -10.49 10.18 -11.47
C ALA A 222 -11.14 8.82 -11.17
N GLN A 223 -11.82 8.23 -12.17
CA GLN A 223 -12.07 6.80 -12.14
C GLN A 223 -10.71 6.12 -12.28
N LEU A 224 -10.22 5.52 -11.21
CA LEU A 224 -8.95 4.83 -11.22
C LEU A 224 -9.07 3.64 -12.18
N SER A 225 -8.04 3.45 -13.00
CA SER A 225 -7.86 2.15 -13.62
C SER A 225 -7.38 1.22 -12.52
N VAL A 226 -8.18 0.21 -12.20
CA VAL A 226 -7.79 -0.87 -11.29
C VAL A 226 -6.75 -1.74 -12.00
N ALA A 227 -5.89 -2.43 -11.25
CA ALA A 227 -4.79 -3.27 -11.73
C ALA A 227 -3.65 -2.52 -12.45
N ARG A 228 -3.48 -1.22 -12.20
CA ARG A 228 -2.26 -0.46 -12.53
C ARG A 228 -1.65 0.19 -11.29
N TRP A 229 -0.35 0.43 -11.35
CA TRP A 229 0.35 1.32 -10.42
C TRP A 229 -0.02 2.77 -10.68
N MET A 230 -0.19 3.53 -9.60
CA MET A 230 -0.51 4.95 -9.62
C MET A 230 0.26 5.62 -8.49
N ASN A 231 0.75 6.82 -8.74
CA ASN A 231 1.43 7.59 -7.72
C ASN A 231 0.43 8.46 -6.97
N ILE A 232 0.37 8.32 -5.64
CA ILE A 232 -0.43 9.17 -4.77
C ILE A 232 0.51 10.11 -4.02
N HIS A 233 0.15 11.38 -3.99
CA HIS A 233 0.75 12.39 -3.13
C HIS A 233 -0.35 13.00 -2.28
N MET A 234 -0.28 12.79 -0.97
CA MET A 234 -1.20 13.32 0.02
C MET A 234 -0.42 14.22 0.97
N ARG A 235 -0.94 15.43 1.19
CA ARG A 235 -0.37 16.37 2.14
C ARG A 235 -1.41 16.78 3.17
N VAL A 236 -0.99 16.78 4.42
CA VAL A 236 -1.80 17.17 5.58
C VAL A 236 -1.07 18.31 6.28
N ASP A 237 -1.66 19.51 6.29
CA ASP A 237 -1.12 20.69 6.96
C ASP A 237 -2.04 21.15 8.09
N ILE A 238 -1.45 21.54 9.22
CA ILE A 238 -2.11 22.16 10.37
C ILE A 238 -1.53 23.56 10.55
N PHE A 239 -2.39 24.56 10.42
CA PHE A 239 -2.04 25.95 10.63
C PHE A 239 -2.37 26.36 12.08
N GLY A 240 -1.47 27.11 12.73
CA GLY A 240 -1.58 27.49 14.15
C GLY A 240 -2.84 28.30 14.53
N SER A 241 -3.67 28.69 13.57
CA SER A 241 -4.99 29.32 13.76
C SER A 241 -6.16 28.35 13.99
N GLY A 242 -5.90 27.04 14.16
CA GLY A 242 -6.96 26.02 14.28
C GLY A 242 -7.63 25.71 12.94
N SER A 243 -6.92 25.99 11.85
CA SER A 243 -7.30 25.60 10.49
C SER A 243 -6.25 24.64 9.97
N GLY A 244 -6.60 23.82 9.00
CA GLY A 244 -5.66 22.98 8.29
C GLY A 244 -6.07 22.84 6.83
N GLU A 245 -5.21 22.23 6.04
CA GLU A 245 -5.50 21.83 4.68
C GLU A 245 -5.15 20.36 4.50
N VAL A 246 -5.97 19.65 3.72
CA VAL A 246 -5.60 18.35 3.20
C VAL A 246 -5.70 18.41 1.69
N SER A 247 -4.62 18.04 0.99
CA SER A 247 -4.57 17.99 -0.47
C SER A 247 -4.17 16.61 -0.97
N LEU A 248 -4.61 16.32 -2.20
CA LEU A 248 -4.39 15.05 -2.87
C LEU A 248 -4.05 15.27 -4.34
N GLU A 249 -2.99 14.62 -4.79
CA GLU A 249 -2.60 14.49 -6.19
C GLU A 249 -2.52 13.01 -6.57
N LEU A 250 -2.82 12.73 -7.83
CA LEU A 250 -2.73 11.40 -8.44
C LEU A 250 -1.95 11.53 -9.75
N ASP A 251 -0.89 10.74 -9.91
CA ASP A 251 -0.02 10.76 -11.09
C ASP A 251 0.45 12.20 -11.42
N GLY A 252 0.79 12.99 -10.37
CA GLY A 252 1.20 14.39 -10.47
C GLY A 252 0.09 15.39 -10.82
N THR A 253 -1.16 14.95 -10.91
CA THR A 253 -2.32 15.83 -11.17
C THR A 253 -3.10 16.06 -9.90
N SER A 254 -3.33 17.34 -9.55
CA SER A 254 -4.16 17.68 -8.39
C SER A 254 -5.60 17.17 -8.55
N ILE A 255 -6.05 16.39 -7.57
CA ILE A 255 -7.41 15.83 -7.49
C ILE A 255 -8.30 16.72 -6.62
N GLY A 256 -7.72 17.43 -5.67
CA GLY A 256 -8.39 18.46 -4.88
C GLY A 256 -7.64 18.82 -3.61
N SER A 257 -8.13 19.86 -2.94
CA SER A 257 -7.77 20.18 -1.56
C SER A 257 -8.99 20.66 -0.79
N ALA A 258 -8.93 20.56 0.53
CA ALA A 258 -9.98 21.04 1.42
C ALA A 258 -9.41 21.69 2.68
N MET A 259 -9.97 22.84 3.01
CA MET A 259 -9.77 23.49 4.29
C MET A 259 -10.58 22.76 5.37
N VAL A 260 -9.94 22.50 6.49
CA VAL A 260 -10.52 21.78 7.64
C VAL A 260 -10.24 22.53 8.95
N THR A 261 -10.97 22.16 10.00
CA THR A 261 -10.73 22.65 11.36
C THR A 261 -10.25 21.46 12.18
N PRO A 262 -8.94 21.15 12.18
CA PRO A 262 -8.42 20.05 12.98
C PRO A 262 -8.62 20.35 14.47
N PRO A 263 -8.97 19.34 15.29
CA PRO A 263 -9.10 19.50 16.75
C PRO A 263 -7.73 19.63 17.46
N VAL A 264 -6.64 19.73 16.70
CA VAL A 264 -5.25 19.79 17.15
C VAL A 264 -4.53 20.94 16.44
N PHE A 265 -3.50 21.49 17.07
CA PHE A 265 -2.63 22.54 16.48
C PHE A 265 -1.31 22.00 15.92
N GLY A 266 -1.10 20.69 16.08
CA GLY A 266 0.12 19.96 15.80
C GLY A 266 0.16 18.71 16.68
N GLY A 267 1.04 17.78 16.38
CA GLY A 267 1.12 16.55 17.14
C GLY A 267 2.09 15.54 16.57
N THR A 268 1.95 14.30 17.05
CA THR A 268 2.70 13.16 16.52
C THR A 268 1.88 12.51 15.40
N PHE A 269 2.46 12.41 14.21
CA PHE A 269 1.82 11.78 13.05
C PHE A 269 2.07 10.28 13.04
N THR A 270 1.02 9.50 12.79
CA THR A 270 1.11 8.07 12.46
C THR A 270 0.45 7.85 11.09
N CYS A 271 1.23 7.33 10.14
CA CYS A 271 0.79 7.08 8.77
C CYS A 271 0.69 5.57 8.53
N SER A 272 -0.49 5.09 8.12
CA SER A 272 -0.76 3.68 7.87
C SER A 272 -1.08 3.41 6.41
N PHE A 273 -0.60 2.29 5.87
CA PHE A 273 -0.71 1.89 4.46
C PHE A 273 -1.07 0.41 4.32
N GLY A 274 -1.86 0.05 3.30
CA GLY A 274 -2.34 -1.31 3.03
C GLY A 274 -3.87 -1.36 2.99
N ILE A 275 -4.50 -2.33 3.65
CA ILE A 275 -5.95 -2.34 3.91
C ILE A 275 -6.13 -1.89 5.37
N VAL A 276 -6.29 -0.59 5.59
CA VAL A 276 -6.47 -0.04 6.94
C VAL A 276 -7.86 -0.39 7.50
N ARG A 277 -8.87 -0.45 6.63
CA ARG A 277 -10.22 -0.92 6.98
C ARG A 277 -11.03 -1.28 5.74
N CYS A 278 -11.59 -2.49 5.71
CA CYS A 278 -12.65 -2.88 4.80
C CYS A 278 -13.86 -3.38 5.60
N LEU A 279 -15.06 -2.90 5.28
CA LEU A 279 -16.30 -3.31 5.96
C LEU A 279 -16.92 -4.50 5.26
N ALA A 280 -17.45 -5.46 6.03
CA ALA A 280 -18.31 -6.51 5.48
C ALA A 280 -19.66 -5.95 4.99
N PRO A 281 -20.30 -6.62 4.00
CA PRO A 281 -19.77 -7.74 3.24
C PRO A 281 -18.76 -7.29 2.17
N HIS A 282 -17.72 -8.09 1.93
CA HIS A 282 -16.76 -7.86 0.85
C HIS A 282 -16.22 -9.16 0.26
N ALA A 283 -15.89 -9.14 -1.03
CA ALA A 283 -15.18 -10.23 -1.69
C ALA A 283 -13.69 -10.25 -1.30
N ALA A 284 -12.95 -11.26 -1.75
CA ALA A 284 -11.50 -11.28 -1.59
C ALA A 284 -10.85 -10.30 -2.57
N PHE A 285 -9.86 -9.55 -2.12
CA PHE A 285 -9.11 -8.57 -2.92
C PHE A 285 -7.75 -8.25 -2.27
N ALA A 286 -6.90 -7.54 -3.00
CA ALA A 286 -5.62 -7.06 -2.49
C ALA A 286 -5.34 -5.61 -2.92
N THR A 287 -4.52 -4.94 -2.11
CA THR A 287 -3.96 -3.61 -2.37
C THR A 287 -2.46 -3.68 -2.16
N HIS A 288 -1.71 -3.18 -3.15
CA HIS A 288 -0.26 -3.16 -3.14
C HIS A 288 0.24 -1.74 -2.93
N THR A 289 1.31 -1.58 -2.17
CA THR A 289 1.97 -0.29 -1.90
C THR A 289 3.46 -0.42 -2.11
N ASP A 290 4.08 0.57 -2.75
CA ASP A 290 5.50 0.61 -3.07
C ASP A 290 6.02 2.05 -3.01
N ASN A 291 7.34 2.25 -3.01
CA ASN A 291 8.00 3.57 -3.08
C ASN A 291 7.44 4.63 -2.12
N LEU A 292 7.28 4.25 -0.87
CA LEU A 292 6.71 5.11 0.16
C LEU A 292 7.75 6.11 0.66
N THR A 293 7.44 7.40 0.60
CA THR A 293 8.20 8.47 1.26
C THR A 293 7.28 9.27 2.18
N ILE A 294 7.76 9.60 3.37
CA ILE A 294 7.04 10.41 4.34
C ILE A 294 7.99 11.48 4.89
N ASP A 295 7.62 12.74 4.76
CA ASP A 295 8.26 13.86 5.44
C ASP A 295 7.32 14.49 6.45
N VAL A 296 7.80 14.74 7.67
CA VAL A 296 7.01 15.29 8.78
C VAL A 296 7.78 16.40 9.48
N HIS A 297 7.16 17.59 9.59
CA HIS A 297 7.77 18.78 10.20
C HIS A 297 6.76 19.66 10.96
#